data_AF-S9V735-F1
#
_entry.id   AF-S9V735-F1
#
_cell.length_a   1.000
_cell.length_b   1.000
_cell.length_c   1.000
_cell.angle_alpha   90.00
_cell.angle_beta   90.00
_cell.angle_gamma   90.00
#
_symmetry.space_group_name_H-M   'P 1'
#
loop_
_entity.id
_entity.type
_entity.pdbx_description
1 polymer ?
#
loop_
_entity_poly.entity_id
_entity_poly.type
_entity_poly.pdbx_seq_one_letter_code
_entity_poly.pdbx_strand_id
1 'polypeptide(L)'
;MSRTMSDVKVQFSILQRKLVHMGFTSWDLMTEQDVLDGSPYAYCLFLRFILTFFHDKTSYLLQKYEWFIVEDNNLNFTKSLFRVLREEYQYTPSIDWAQFSKSHFTCAKLSICNFLIDTWRGKA
;
A
#
# COMPACT_ATOMS: atom_id res chain seq x y z
N MET A 1 21.49 0.68 -17.11
CA MET A 1 20.61 1.11 -15.99
C MET A 1 19.17 1.42 -16.46
N SER A 2 18.56 0.62 -17.35
CA SER A 2 17.48 1.15 -18.22
C SER A 2 16.09 0.46 -18.13
N ARG A 3 15.98 -0.83 -17.75
CA ARG A 3 14.67 -1.52 -17.74
C ARG A 3 13.88 -1.40 -16.43
N THR A 4 14.54 -1.53 -15.28
CA THR A 4 13.83 -1.58 -13.99
C THR A 4 13.12 -0.27 -13.63
N MET A 5 13.71 0.88 -14.01
CA MET A 5 13.13 2.18 -13.70
C MET A 5 11.96 2.56 -14.63
N SER A 6 11.94 2.06 -15.88
CA SER A 6 10.77 2.23 -16.76
C SER A 6 9.58 1.44 -16.23
N ASP A 7 9.82 0.23 -15.73
CA ASP A 7 8.77 -0.64 -15.21
C ASP A 7 8.13 -0.06 -13.93
N VAL A 8 8.95 0.49 -13.03
CA VAL A 8 8.47 1.18 -11.82
C VAL A 8 7.57 2.37 -12.17
N LYS A 9 7.97 3.20 -13.14
CA LYS A 9 7.17 4.35 -13.59
C LYS A 9 5.83 3.94 -14.18
N VAL A 10 5.81 2.88 -14.99
CA VAL A 10 4.57 2.34 -15.56
C VAL A 10 3.64 1.82 -14.45
N GLN A 11 4.18 1.04 -13.51
CA GLN A 11 3.42 0.52 -12.36
C GLN A 11 2.89 1.63 -11.46
N PHE A 12 3.70 2.67 -11.22
CA PHE A 12 3.27 3.85 -10.48
C PHE A 12 2.17 4.60 -11.22
N SER A 13 2.28 4.83 -12.53
CA SER A 13 1.22 5.46 -13.33
C SER A 13 -0.11 4.70 -13.26
N ILE A 14 -0.07 3.36 -13.20
CA ILE A 14 -1.26 2.54 -12.98
C ILE A 14 -1.84 2.78 -11.59
N LEU A 15 -1.02 2.70 -10.54
CA LEU A 15 -1.46 2.95 -9.16
C LEU A 15 -2.02 4.36 -8.99
N GLN A 16 -1.32 5.37 -9.51
CA GLN A 16 -1.71 6.77 -9.47
C GLN A 16 -3.10 6.98 -10.10
N ARG A 17 -3.37 6.39 -11.28
CA ARG A 17 -4.70 6.45 -11.90
C ARG A 17 -5.77 5.82 -11.02
N LYS A 18 -5.49 4.69 -10.37
CA LYS A 18 -6.43 4.05 -9.43
C LYS A 18 -6.71 4.96 -8.22
N LEU A 19 -5.67 5.54 -7.62
CA LEU A 19 -5.76 6.44 -6.47
C LEU A 19 -6.50 7.74 -6.81
N VAL A 20 -6.21 8.36 -7.96
CA VAL A 20 -6.94 9.55 -8.45
C VAL A 20 -8.42 9.22 -8.65
N HIS A 21 -8.75 8.08 -9.26
CA HIS A 21 -10.14 7.66 -9.44
C HIS A 21 -10.87 7.38 -8.11
N MET A 22 -10.13 7.00 -7.06
CA MET A 22 -10.65 6.85 -5.70
C MET A 22 -10.76 8.18 -4.95
N GLY A 23 -10.22 9.27 -5.48
CA GLY A 23 -10.24 10.59 -4.84
C GLY A 23 -9.07 10.86 -3.90
N PHE A 24 -7.89 10.24 -4.09
CA PHE A 24 -6.70 10.58 -3.30
C PHE A 24 -6.23 12.01 -3.59
N THR A 25 -6.11 12.83 -2.55
CA THR A 25 -5.81 14.28 -2.66
C THR A 25 -4.50 14.70 -2.01
N SER A 26 -3.91 13.89 -1.13
CA SER A 26 -2.68 14.22 -0.37
C SER A 26 -1.39 14.12 -1.19
N TRP A 27 -1.45 14.49 -2.48
CA TRP A 27 -0.30 14.52 -3.37
C TRP A 27 0.72 15.60 -2.99
N ASP A 28 0.31 16.60 -2.21
CA ASP A 28 1.16 17.67 -1.69
C ASP A 28 2.09 17.21 -0.54
N LEU A 29 1.79 16.07 0.08
CA LEU A 29 2.60 15.50 1.17
C LEU A 29 3.82 14.71 0.68
N MET A 30 3.97 14.52 -0.63
CA MET A 30 5.06 13.74 -1.22
C MET A 30 5.40 14.21 -2.63
N THR A 31 6.63 14.02 -3.05
CA THR A 31 7.01 14.22 -4.46
C THR A 31 6.86 12.93 -5.25
N GLU A 32 6.80 13.02 -6.59
CA GLU A 32 6.90 11.82 -7.44
C GLU A 32 8.20 11.07 -7.16
N GLN A 33 9.30 11.79 -6.92
CA GLN A 33 10.60 11.21 -6.62
C GLN A 33 10.57 10.38 -5.34
N ASP A 34 9.87 10.82 -4.28
CA ASP A 34 9.67 10.03 -3.06
C ASP A 34 9.02 8.68 -3.36
N VAL A 35 8.07 8.64 -4.29
CA VAL A 35 7.39 7.40 -4.68
C VAL A 35 8.32 6.49 -5.48
N LEU A 36 9.09 7.06 -6.42
CA LEU A 36 10.04 6.32 -7.24
C LEU A 36 11.21 5.75 -6.43
N ASP A 37 11.68 6.50 -5.44
CA ASP A 37 12.69 6.08 -4.47
C ASP A 37 12.15 5.10 -3.43
N GLY A 38 10.83 4.87 -3.43
CA GLY A 38 10.17 3.89 -2.58
C GLY A 38 10.02 4.35 -1.13
N SER A 39 9.84 5.65 -0.88
CA SER A 39 9.63 6.24 0.45
C SER A 39 8.57 5.47 1.26
N PRO A 40 8.92 4.86 2.40
CA PRO A 40 7.95 4.14 3.24
C PRO A 40 6.76 5.00 3.65
N TYR A 41 6.98 6.31 3.84
CA TYR A 41 5.95 7.27 4.19
C TYR A 41 4.90 7.39 3.07
N ALA A 42 5.33 7.61 1.82
CA ALA A 42 4.43 7.72 0.67
C ALA A 42 3.53 6.48 0.51
N TYR A 43 4.11 5.29 0.62
CA TYR A 43 3.32 4.05 0.51
C TYR A 43 2.42 3.80 1.72
N CYS A 44 2.78 4.24 2.92
CA CYS A 44 1.87 4.20 4.06
C CYS A 44 0.68 5.14 3.86
N LEU A 45 0.88 6.33 3.28
CA LEU A 45 -0.22 7.23 2.92
C LEU A 45 -1.18 6.57 1.93
N PHE A 46 -0.66 5.93 0.88
CA PHE A 46 -1.49 5.21 -0.08
C PHE A 46 -2.29 4.09 0.59
N LEU A 47 -1.64 3.26 1.40
CA LEU A 47 -2.29 2.13 2.06
C LEU A 47 -3.37 2.59 3.04
N ARG A 48 -3.10 3.61 3.87
CA ARG A 48 -4.12 4.17 4.77
C ARG A 48 -5.30 4.74 4.00
N PHE A 49 -5.04 5.49 2.93
CA PHE A 49 -6.11 5.98 2.07
C PHE A 49 -6.95 4.85 1.47
N ILE A 50 -6.31 3.77 0.98
CA ILE A 50 -7.03 2.60 0.46
C ILE A 50 -7.93 2.01 1.55
N LEU A 51 -7.43 1.85 2.78
CA LEU A 51 -8.22 1.39 3.92
C LEU A 51 -9.41 2.32 4.21
N THR A 52 -9.20 3.64 4.20
CA THR A 52 -10.28 4.62 4.41
C THR A 52 -11.32 4.56 3.31
N PHE A 53 -10.91 4.43 2.04
CA PHE A 53 -11.82 4.36 0.90
C PHE A 53 -12.75 3.13 1.00
N PHE A 54 -12.20 1.97 1.37
CA PHE A 54 -12.95 0.73 1.56
C PHE A 54 -13.39 0.55 3.02
N HIS A 55 -14.08 1.57 3.55
CA HIS A 55 -14.46 1.65 4.96
C HIS A 55 -15.20 0.40 5.49
N ASP A 56 -16.09 -0.21 4.72
CA ASP A 56 -16.81 -1.43 5.13
C ASP A 56 -15.86 -2.61 5.40
N LYS A 57 -14.91 -2.84 4.49
CA LYS A 57 -13.92 -3.92 4.62
C LYS A 57 -12.96 -3.65 5.75
N THR A 58 -12.49 -2.42 5.87
CA THR A 58 -11.62 -2.00 6.97
C THR A 58 -12.32 -2.13 8.32
N SER A 59 -13.60 -1.74 8.41
CA SER A 59 -14.39 -1.85 9.65
C SER A 59 -14.59 -3.31 10.05
N TYR A 60 -14.89 -4.19 9.10
CA TYR A 60 -14.95 -5.64 9.34
C TYR A 60 -13.63 -6.18 9.90
N LEU A 61 -12.49 -5.79 9.30
CA LEU A 61 -11.18 -6.23 9.77
C LEU A 61 -10.85 -5.71 11.18
N LEU A 62 -11.18 -4.45 11.47
CA LEU A 62 -10.98 -3.86 12.80
C LEU A 62 -11.84 -4.55 13.86
N GLN A 63 -13.05 -4.99 13.52
CA GLN A 63 -13.92 -5.76 14.44
C GLN A 63 -13.43 -7.20 14.63
N LYS A 64 -12.90 -7.82 13.58
CA LYS A 64 -12.43 -9.21 13.60
C LYS A 64 -11.07 -9.36 14.28
N TYR A 65 -10.20 -8.38 14.13
CA TYR A 65 -8.79 -8.44 14.54
C TYR A 65 -8.44 -7.31 15.49
N GLU A 66 -8.49 -7.56 16.80
CA GLU A 66 -8.14 -6.58 17.85
C GLU A 66 -6.70 -6.04 17.72
N TRP A 67 -5.81 -6.79 17.08
CA TRP A 67 -4.42 -6.41 16.83
C TRP A 67 -4.23 -5.58 15.54
N PHE A 68 -5.28 -5.36 14.74
CA PHE A 68 -5.19 -4.61 13.50
C PHE A 68 -5.17 -3.10 13.78
N ILE A 69 -4.01 -2.48 13.59
CA ILE A 69 -3.76 -1.06 13.88
C ILE A 69 -3.66 -0.28 12.56
N VAL A 70 -4.39 0.84 12.44
CA VAL A 70 -4.37 1.75 11.26
C VAL A 70 -3.75 3.14 11.59
N GLU A 71 -3.30 3.33 12.83
CA GLU A 71 -2.75 4.59 13.36
C GLU A 71 -1.45 5.09 12.67
N ASP A 72 -1.00 6.30 13.03
CA ASP A 72 0.10 7.04 12.39
C ASP A 72 1.48 6.37 12.49
N ASN A 73 1.68 5.42 13.40
CA ASN A 73 2.92 4.68 13.47
C ASN A 73 3.06 3.72 12.27
N ASN A 74 3.82 4.15 11.26
CA ASN A 74 4.04 3.39 10.01
C ASN A 74 4.55 1.96 10.25
N LEU A 75 5.38 1.73 11.27
CA LEU A 75 5.95 0.42 11.54
C LEU A 75 4.89 -0.55 12.09
N ASN A 76 4.11 -0.11 13.08
CA ASN A 76 3.05 -0.92 13.66
C ASN A 76 1.93 -1.17 12.64
N PHE A 77 1.59 -0.14 11.86
CA PHE A 77 0.62 -0.21 10.77
C PHE A 77 1.02 -1.25 9.71
N THR A 78 2.26 -1.21 9.23
CA THR A 78 2.74 -2.15 8.21
C THR A 78 2.82 -3.58 8.73
N LYS A 79 3.25 -3.77 9.98
CA LYS A 79 3.24 -5.08 10.65
C LYS A 79 1.84 -5.67 10.74
N SER A 80 0.87 -4.90 11.23
CA SER A 80 -0.51 -5.34 11.38
C SER A 80 -1.14 -5.62 10.01
N LEU A 81 -0.97 -4.71 9.04
CA LEU A 81 -1.49 -4.89 7.69
C LEU A 81 -0.92 -6.15 7.03
N PHE A 82 0.38 -6.42 7.14
CA PHE A 82 0.99 -7.62 6.54
C PHE A 82 0.45 -8.91 7.17
N ARG A 83 0.12 -8.85 8.46
CA ARG A 83 -0.55 -9.97 9.13
C ARG A 83 -1.96 -10.17 8.59
N VAL A 84 -2.75 -9.10 8.40
CA VAL A 84 -4.07 -9.17 7.75
C VAL A 84 -3.97 -9.75 6.34
N LEU A 85 -3.01 -9.28 5.53
CA LEU A 85 -2.81 -9.76 4.16
C LEU A 85 -2.60 -11.29 4.12
N ARG A 86 -1.81 -11.82 5.05
CA ARG A 86 -1.57 -13.27 5.14
C ARG A 86 -2.77 -14.04 5.67
N GLU A 87 -3.38 -13.57 6.75
CA GLU A 87 -4.43 -14.31 7.46
C GLU A 87 -5.79 -14.25 6.75
N GLU A 88 -6.17 -13.08 6.22
CA GLU A 88 -7.48 -12.89 5.58
C GLU A 88 -7.45 -13.19 4.09
N TYR A 89 -6.37 -12.79 3.39
CA TYR A 89 -6.31 -12.81 1.94
C TYR A 89 -5.35 -13.85 1.37
N GLN A 90 -4.72 -14.67 2.23
CA GLN A 90 -3.69 -15.65 1.85
C GLN A 90 -2.57 -15.05 0.99
N TYR A 91 -2.37 -13.73 1.09
CA TYR A 91 -1.38 -12.99 0.34
C TYR A 91 -0.13 -12.81 1.18
N THR A 92 0.98 -13.33 0.69
CA THR A 92 2.29 -13.12 1.30
C THR A 92 3.04 -12.08 0.47
N PRO A 93 3.19 -10.84 0.97
CA PRO A 93 4.01 -9.84 0.30
C PRO A 93 5.44 -10.37 0.07
N SER A 94 6.07 -9.98 -1.04
CA SER A 94 7.44 -10.39 -1.39
C SER A 94 8.53 -9.77 -0.50
N ILE A 95 8.13 -8.86 0.38
CA ILE A 95 8.96 -8.23 1.39
C ILE A 95 8.30 -8.39 2.76
N ASP A 96 9.07 -8.36 3.83
CA ASP A 96 8.52 -8.23 5.18
C ASP A 96 8.32 -6.74 5.59
N TRP A 97 7.77 -6.52 6.78
CA TRP A 97 7.52 -5.18 7.31
C TRP A 97 8.83 -4.39 7.57
N ALA A 98 9.94 -5.08 7.86
CA ALA A 98 11.24 -4.45 8.11
C ALA A 98 11.94 -4.05 6.80
N GLN A 99 11.65 -4.75 5.71
CA GLN A 99 12.04 -4.40 4.37
C GLN A 99 11.14 -3.27 3.84
N PHE A 100 9.83 -3.28 4.14
CA PHE A 100 8.94 -2.18 3.75
C PHE A 100 9.41 -0.82 4.30
N SER A 101 9.99 -0.78 5.50
CA SER A 101 10.52 0.47 6.09
C SER A 101 11.80 1.00 5.40
N LYS A 102 12.33 0.33 4.38
CA LYS A 102 13.51 0.77 3.60
C LYS A 102 13.10 1.29 2.23
N SER A 103 13.76 2.32 1.71
CA SER A 103 13.34 2.99 0.47
C SER A 103 13.43 2.10 -0.80
N HIS A 104 14.44 1.24 -0.94
CA HIS A 104 14.71 0.51 -2.20
C HIS A 104 13.72 -0.59 -2.65
N PHE A 105 12.61 -0.85 -1.93
CA PHE A 105 11.63 -1.89 -2.29
C PHE A 105 10.41 -1.37 -3.05
N THR A 106 10.58 -0.35 -3.91
CA THR A 106 9.51 0.33 -4.64
C THR A 106 8.55 -0.62 -5.35
N CYS A 107 9.07 -1.58 -6.14
CA CYS A 107 8.23 -2.54 -6.88
C CYS A 107 7.32 -3.35 -5.96
N ALA A 108 7.87 -3.87 -4.85
CA ALA A 108 7.09 -4.67 -3.92
C ALA A 108 5.98 -3.85 -3.25
N LYS A 109 6.25 -2.58 -2.90
CA LYS A 109 5.26 -1.69 -2.31
C LYS A 109 4.14 -1.32 -3.28
N LEU A 110 4.48 -1.09 -4.56
CA LEU A 110 3.50 -0.91 -5.64
C LEU A 110 2.61 -2.14 -5.79
N SER A 111 3.20 -3.35 -5.77
CA SER A 111 2.45 -4.59 -5.84
C SER A 111 1.48 -4.76 -4.67
N ILE A 112 1.89 -4.43 -3.44
CA ILE A 112 1.02 -4.51 -2.25
C ILE A 112 -0.18 -3.55 -2.40
N CYS A 113 0.05 -2.30 -2.81
CA CYS A 113 -1.03 -1.33 -2.99
C CYS A 113 -2.01 -1.77 -4.09
N ASN A 114 -1.49 -2.23 -5.23
CA ASN A 114 -2.31 -2.71 -6.33
C ASN A 114 -3.11 -3.96 -5.94
N PHE A 115 -2.47 -4.93 -5.28
CA PHE A 115 -3.13 -6.13 -4.76
C PHE A 115 -4.33 -5.75 -3.89
N LEU A 116 -4.12 -4.89 -2.88
CA LEU A 116 -5.18 -4.49 -1.97
C LEU A 116 -6.36 -3.83 -2.69
N ILE A 117 -6.09 -2.92 -3.64
CA ILE A 117 -7.14 -2.27 -4.44
C ILE A 117 -7.89 -3.30 -5.29
N ASP A 118 -7.18 -4.18 -5.99
CA ASP A 118 -7.79 -5.10 -6.95
C ASP A 118 -8.61 -6.18 -6.24
N THR A 119 -8.11 -6.73 -5.13
CA THR A 119 -8.84 -7.65 -4.26
C THR A 119 -10.11 -7.01 -3.71
N TRP A 120 -10.04 -5.76 -3.25
CA TRP A 120 -11.18 -5.10 -2.61
C TRP A 120 -12.21 -4.56 -3.60
N ARG A 121 -11.83 -4.31 -4.85
CA ARG A 121 -12.77 -4.04 -5.95
C ARG A 121 -13.47 -5.30 -6.46
N GLY A 122 -13.08 -6.50 -6.01
CA GLY A 122 -13.63 -7.76 -6.51
C GLY A 122 -13.10 -8.14 -7.90
N LYS A 123 -11.88 -7.72 -8.25
CA LYS A 123 -11.19 -8.07 -9.49
C LYS A 123 -10.12 -9.16 -9.29
N ALA A 124 -10.23 -9.96 -8.23
CA ALA A 124 -9.32 -11.07 -7.93
C ALA A 124 -9.81 -12.36 -8.58
#